data_AF-A0A3B1B5U8-F1
#
_entry.id   AF-A0A3B1B5U8-F1
#
_cell.length_a   1.000
_cell.length_b   1.000
_cell.length_c   1.000
_cell.angle_alpha   90.00
_cell.angle_beta   90.00
_cell.angle_gamma   90.00
#
_symmetry.space_group_name_H-M   'P 1'
#
loop_
_entity.id
_entity.type
_entity.pdbx_description
1 polymer ?
#
loop_
_entity_poly.entity_id
_entity_poly.type
_entity_poly.pdbx_seq_one_letter_code
_entity_poly.pdbx_strand_id
1 'polypeptide(L)'
;MRAFAIFTGFLAICLLVSAMIHYPLHLALDGLIQVPVHKQVTRIGKLLALPGFFLLLMWLSLYSRQALGFTLQRSLFVRQMVIGWCYGTLILLALAISLISLGLRIPDPVDDQFWQDLAKAIVSGLIAGILVGIIEETFFRGAMFQAIRRQGSALSAIMLTSFLYAAVHFIKPLSFEGQVDWFSGLQILSGAFWQFGEWATFDSFIALFAVGVFLGLVRERTGNIAYCIGLHAGWVLIIKCTKKFTSNNHASDWAFLTGSYDGVTGYLAAAWILLLTLLYWHLSVAPSRKP
;
A
#
# COMPACT_ATOMS: atom_id res chain seq x y z
N MET A 1 -2.75 -12.42 -18.71
CA MET A 1 -1.81 -13.41 -18.14
C MET A 1 -2.48 -14.19 -17.01
N ARG A 2 -2.32 -15.51 -16.96
CA ARG A 2 -3.07 -16.40 -16.04
C ARG A 2 -2.81 -16.09 -14.56
N ALA A 3 -1.54 -15.91 -14.15
CA ALA A 3 -1.20 -15.60 -12.76
C ALA A 3 -1.90 -14.32 -12.25
N PHE A 4 -1.87 -13.24 -13.02
CA PHE A 4 -2.54 -11.98 -12.65
C PHE A 4 -4.03 -12.16 -12.40
N ALA A 5 -4.72 -12.89 -13.29
CA ALA A 5 -6.15 -13.17 -13.15
C ALA A 5 -6.47 -13.98 -11.89
N ILE A 6 -5.61 -14.95 -11.54
CA ILE A 6 -5.78 -15.76 -10.33
C ILE A 6 -5.70 -14.89 -9.06
N PHE A 7 -4.67 -14.06 -8.92
CA PHE A 7 -4.52 -13.20 -7.73
C PHE A 7 -5.61 -12.14 -7.62
N THR A 8 -6.04 -11.58 -8.76
CA THR A 8 -7.15 -10.61 -8.80
C THR A 8 -8.47 -11.29 -8.43
N GLY A 9 -8.74 -12.46 -9.02
CA GLY A 9 -9.92 -13.26 -8.71
C GLY A 9 -9.96 -13.70 -7.25
N PHE A 10 -8.82 -14.06 -6.67
CA PHE A 10 -8.69 -14.37 -5.25
C PHE A 10 -9.16 -13.20 -4.36
N LEU A 11 -8.67 -11.98 -4.60
CA LEU A 11 -9.10 -10.80 -3.84
C LEU A 11 -10.60 -10.51 -4.03
N ALA A 12 -11.10 -10.65 -5.26
CA ALA A 12 -12.52 -10.46 -5.55
C ALA A 12 -13.41 -11.49 -4.82
N ILE A 13 -12.99 -12.75 -4.78
CA ILE A 13 -13.68 -13.82 -4.03
C ILE A 13 -13.68 -13.51 -2.54
N CYS A 14 -12.54 -13.08 -1.96
CA CYS A 14 -12.50 -12.69 -0.54
C CYS A 14 -13.47 -11.55 -0.21
N LEU A 15 -13.56 -10.54 -1.07
CA LEU A 15 -14.52 -9.43 -0.89
C LEU A 15 -15.97 -9.89 -1.03
N LEU A 16 -16.27 -10.73 -2.03
CA LEU A 16 -17.62 -11.26 -2.25
C LEU A 16 -18.08 -12.14 -1.09
N VAL A 17 -17.24 -13.10 -0.67
CA VAL A 17 -17.52 -13.98 0.47
C VAL A 17 -17.72 -13.12 1.72
N SER A 18 -16.87 -12.12 1.93
CA SER A 18 -17.01 -11.19 3.04
C SER A 18 -18.33 -10.42 3.03
N ALA A 19 -18.82 -10.02 1.87
CA ALA A 19 -20.11 -9.35 1.73
C ALA A 19 -21.27 -10.31 2.03
N MET A 20 -21.19 -11.56 1.56
CA MET A 20 -22.22 -12.57 1.78
C MET A 20 -22.35 -13.01 3.24
N ILE A 21 -21.24 -13.10 3.97
CA ILE A 21 -21.24 -13.50 5.39
C ILE A 21 -21.37 -12.32 6.35
N HIS A 22 -21.47 -11.09 5.83
CA HIS A 22 -21.49 -9.87 6.64
C HIS A 22 -22.64 -9.88 7.66
N TYR A 23 -23.86 -10.15 7.22
CA TYR A 23 -25.05 -10.10 8.07
C TYR A 23 -24.99 -11.03 9.29
N PRO A 24 -24.75 -12.36 9.16
CA PRO A 24 -24.67 -13.22 10.33
C PRO A 24 -23.51 -12.84 11.25
N LEU A 25 -22.39 -12.34 10.69
CA LEU A 25 -21.26 -11.89 11.51
C LEU A 25 -21.56 -10.58 12.24
N HIS A 26 -22.31 -9.67 11.61
CA HIS A 26 -22.78 -8.44 12.24
C HIS A 26 -23.63 -8.74 13.46
N LEU A 27 -24.61 -9.66 13.35
CA LEU A 27 -25.44 -10.10 14.47
C LEU A 27 -24.62 -10.76 15.59
N ALA A 28 -23.65 -11.61 15.23
CA ALA A 28 -22.81 -12.30 16.20
C ALA A 28 -21.86 -11.37 16.96
N LEU A 29 -21.50 -10.23 16.37
CA LEU A 29 -20.59 -9.24 16.93
C LEU A 29 -21.31 -8.02 17.53
N ASP A 30 -22.63 -7.97 17.43
CA ASP A 30 -23.42 -6.87 17.95
C ASP A 30 -23.23 -6.74 19.47
N GLY A 31 -23.05 -5.51 19.93
CA GLY A 31 -22.67 -5.20 21.32
C GLY A 31 -21.23 -5.57 21.74
N LEU A 32 -20.51 -6.41 20.99
CA LEU A 32 -19.12 -6.80 21.30
C LEU A 32 -18.07 -5.87 20.66
N ILE A 33 -18.33 -5.39 19.44
CA ILE A 33 -17.38 -4.60 18.66
C ILE A 33 -18.07 -3.37 18.08
N GLN A 34 -17.65 -2.18 18.52
CA GLN A 34 -18.14 -0.90 17.97
C GLN A 34 -17.36 -0.52 16.70
N VAL A 35 -17.67 -1.18 15.59
CA VAL A 35 -17.10 -0.86 14.27
C VAL A 35 -18.21 -0.48 13.31
N PRO A 36 -18.09 0.65 12.59
CA PRO A 36 -19.07 1.05 11.59
C PRO A 36 -19.34 -0.08 10.58
N VAL A 37 -20.61 -0.35 10.30
CA VAL A 37 -21.09 -1.47 9.46
C VAL A 37 -20.32 -1.56 8.13
N HIS A 38 -20.18 -0.44 7.43
CA HIS A 38 -19.45 -0.38 6.16
C HIS A 38 -17.97 -0.81 6.27
N LYS A 39 -17.31 -0.60 7.43
CA LYS A 39 -15.92 -1.05 7.65
C LYS A 39 -15.83 -2.55 7.98
N GLN A 40 -16.92 -3.19 8.39
CA GLN A 40 -16.92 -4.61 8.75
C GLN A 40 -16.62 -5.46 7.50
N VAL A 41 -17.28 -5.19 6.37
CA VAL A 41 -17.06 -5.91 5.10
C VAL A 41 -15.58 -5.89 4.67
N THR A 42 -14.93 -4.73 4.62
CA THR A 42 -13.52 -4.69 4.20
C THR A 42 -12.56 -5.34 5.21
N ARG A 43 -12.86 -5.27 6.52
CA ARG A 43 -12.04 -5.93 7.55
C ARG A 43 -12.16 -7.44 7.50
N ILE A 44 -13.39 -7.95 7.37
CA ILE A 44 -13.65 -9.39 7.21
C ILE A 44 -12.96 -9.90 5.93
N GLY A 45 -13.06 -9.17 4.82
CA GLY A 45 -12.33 -9.50 3.58
C GLY A 45 -10.81 -9.61 3.77
N LYS A 46 -10.19 -8.67 4.51
CA LYS A 46 -8.76 -8.75 4.86
C LYS A 46 -8.44 -9.95 5.75
N LEU A 47 -9.31 -10.28 6.71
CA LEU A 47 -9.13 -11.45 7.57
C LEU A 47 -9.24 -12.77 6.79
N LEU A 48 -10.21 -12.87 5.86
CA LEU A 48 -10.36 -14.01 4.96
C LEU A 48 -9.17 -14.16 4.01
N ALA A 49 -8.59 -13.03 3.57
CA ALA A 49 -7.45 -13.04 2.68
C ALA A 49 -6.20 -13.68 3.30
N LEU A 50 -6.01 -13.68 4.62
CA LEU A 50 -4.84 -14.29 5.26
C LEU A 50 -4.77 -15.83 5.10
N PRO A 51 -5.74 -16.62 5.57
CA PRO A 51 -5.73 -18.06 5.35
C PRO A 51 -5.95 -18.41 3.87
N GLY A 52 -6.77 -17.64 3.15
CA GLY A 52 -6.97 -17.84 1.71
C GLY A 52 -5.68 -17.65 0.92
N PHE A 53 -4.83 -16.69 1.29
CA PHE A 53 -3.54 -16.46 0.66
C PHE A 53 -2.59 -17.63 0.93
N PHE A 54 -2.58 -18.19 2.14
CA PHE A 54 -1.81 -19.40 2.43
C PHE A 54 -2.22 -20.58 1.53
N LEU A 55 -3.53 -20.83 1.38
CA LEU A 55 -4.05 -21.86 0.47
C LEU A 55 -3.67 -21.58 -0.99
N LEU A 56 -3.71 -20.31 -1.42
CA LEU A 56 -3.29 -19.88 -2.74
C LEU A 56 -1.79 -20.16 -2.98
N LEU A 57 -0.94 -19.91 -1.98
CA LEU A 57 0.50 -20.22 -2.06
C LEU A 57 0.76 -21.71 -2.21
N MET A 58 -0.02 -22.56 -1.52
CA MET A 58 0.04 -24.01 -1.68
C MET A 58 -0.38 -24.43 -3.08
N TRP A 59 -1.53 -23.94 -3.55
CA TRP A 59 -2.07 -24.29 -4.86
C TRP A 59 -1.15 -23.90 -6.03
N LEU A 60 -0.43 -22.78 -5.91
CA LEU A 60 0.49 -22.29 -6.94
C LEU A 60 1.96 -22.71 -6.74
N SER A 61 2.26 -23.52 -5.72
CA SER A 61 3.63 -23.91 -5.37
C SER A 61 4.56 -22.69 -5.20
N LEU A 62 4.12 -21.72 -4.40
CA LEU A 62 4.80 -20.45 -4.08
C LEU A 62 5.19 -20.34 -2.60
N TYR A 63 5.07 -21.42 -1.82
CA TYR A 63 5.34 -21.43 -0.37
C TYR A 63 6.85 -21.42 0.00
N SER A 64 7.76 -21.45 -0.98
CA SER A 64 9.19 -21.43 -0.70
C SER A 64 9.70 -20.02 -0.39
N ARG A 65 10.71 -19.91 0.49
CA ARG A 65 11.38 -18.64 0.80
C ARG A 65 11.92 -17.95 -0.45
N GLN A 66 12.35 -18.73 -1.45
CA GLN A 66 12.81 -18.19 -2.72
C GLN A 66 11.68 -17.55 -3.52
N ALA A 67 10.53 -18.22 -3.61
CA ALA A 67 9.38 -17.69 -4.33
C ALA A 67 8.85 -16.39 -3.71
N LEU A 68 8.84 -16.31 -2.38
CA LEU A 68 8.38 -15.12 -1.64
C LEU A 68 9.43 -14.01 -1.53
N GLY A 69 10.67 -14.23 -1.96
CA GLY A 69 11.75 -13.23 -1.86
C GLY A 69 12.37 -13.09 -0.46
N PHE A 70 12.25 -14.10 0.39
CA PHE A 70 12.91 -14.22 1.70
C PHE A 70 14.19 -15.07 1.65
N THR A 71 14.98 -14.97 0.57
CA THR A 71 16.17 -15.81 0.32
C THR A 71 17.34 -15.54 1.26
N LEU A 72 17.44 -14.31 1.79
CA LEU A 72 18.60 -13.89 2.58
C LEU A 72 18.69 -14.56 3.95
N GLN A 73 19.91 -14.63 4.48
CA GLN A 73 20.13 -14.91 5.90
C GLN A 73 19.48 -13.83 6.77
N ARG A 74 19.03 -14.20 7.98
CA ARG A 74 18.20 -13.32 8.84
C ARG A 74 18.88 -11.98 9.14
N SER A 75 20.17 -11.98 9.50
CA SER A 75 20.92 -10.75 9.80
C SER A 75 21.02 -9.81 8.60
N LEU A 76 21.31 -10.35 7.42
CA LEU A 76 21.39 -9.58 6.18
C LEU A 76 20.01 -9.08 5.73
N PHE A 77 18.96 -9.87 5.92
CA PHE A 77 17.58 -9.47 5.64
C PHE A 77 17.20 -8.26 6.51
N VAL A 78 17.42 -8.33 7.82
CA VAL A 78 17.13 -7.22 8.75
C VAL A 78 17.95 -5.99 8.37
N ARG A 79 19.25 -6.15 8.07
CA ARG A 79 20.11 -5.05 7.65
C ARG A 79 19.58 -4.37 6.38
N GLN A 80 19.22 -5.12 5.34
CA GLN A 80 18.68 -4.55 4.10
C GLN A 80 17.31 -3.89 4.32
N MET A 81 16.48 -4.45 5.20
CA MET A 81 15.21 -3.84 5.59
C MET A 81 15.42 -2.50 6.31
N VAL A 82 16.36 -2.43 7.25
CA VAL A 82 16.70 -1.17 7.96
C VAL A 82 17.27 -0.13 6.99
N ILE A 83 18.18 -0.53 6.08
CA ILE A 83 18.72 0.38 5.06
C ILE A 83 17.58 0.88 4.15
N GLY A 84 16.70 -0.01 3.70
CA GLY A 84 15.50 0.34 2.94
C GLY A 84 14.60 1.31 3.69
N TRP A 85 14.43 1.13 4.99
CA TRP A 85 13.68 2.04 5.86
C TRP A 85 14.32 3.42 5.95
N CYS A 86 15.65 3.51 6.09
CA CYS A 86 16.35 4.79 6.06
C CYS A 86 16.12 5.51 4.72
N TYR A 87 16.30 4.83 3.59
CA TYR A 87 16.05 5.43 2.27
C TYR A 87 14.58 5.81 2.08
N GLY A 88 13.64 4.96 2.50
CA GLY A 88 12.21 5.24 2.37
C GLY A 88 11.83 6.48 3.16
N THR A 89 12.29 6.57 4.40
CA THR A 89 12.11 7.74 5.27
C THR A 89 12.68 9.00 4.62
N LEU A 90 13.91 8.95 4.09
CA LEU A 90 14.53 10.11 3.43
C LEU A 90 13.78 10.55 2.17
N ILE A 91 13.38 9.59 1.32
CA ILE A 91 12.64 9.85 0.07
C ILE A 91 11.32 10.58 0.38
N LEU A 92 10.58 10.10 1.38
CA LEU A 92 9.27 10.68 1.72
C LEU A 92 9.40 11.94 2.58
N LEU A 93 10.47 12.08 3.38
CA LEU A 93 10.75 13.32 4.09
C LEU A 93 11.07 14.46 3.11
N ALA A 94 11.83 14.19 2.05
CA ALA A 94 12.06 15.16 0.98
C ALA A 94 10.74 15.59 0.30
N LEU A 95 9.83 14.64 0.06
CA LEU A 95 8.49 14.95 -0.45
C LEU A 95 7.68 15.80 0.55
N ALA A 96 7.66 15.43 1.83
CA ALA A 96 6.93 16.16 2.86
C ALA A 96 7.43 17.61 3.02
N ILE A 97 8.75 17.82 3.00
CA ILE A 97 9.35 19.16 3.00
C ILE A 97 8.91 19.94 1.76
N SER A 98 8.92 19.30 0.58
CA SER A 98 8.48 19.93 -0.67
C SER A 98 7.02 20.36 -0.60
N LEU A 99 6.13 19.51 -0.05
CA LEU A 99 4.72 19.82 0.17
C LEU A 99 4.53 21.05 1.07
N ILE A 100 5.30 21.14 2.16
CA ILE A 100 5.25 22.30 3.06
C ILE A 100 5.79 23.55 2.38
N SER A 101 6.92 23.44 1.68
CA SER A 101 7.57 24.57 1.01
C SER A 101 6.72 25.18 -0.13
N LEU A 102 5.94 24.35 -0.82
CA LEU A 102 4.99 24.79 -1.86
C LEU A 102 3.65 25.27 -1.27
N GLY A 103 3.54 25.31 0.07
CA GLY A 103 2.31 25.69 0.77
C GLY A 103 1.15 24.73 0.54
N LEU A 104 1.40 23.50 0.08
CA LEU A 104 0.38 22.45 -0.12
C LEU A 104 -0.10 21.86 1.21
N ARG A 105 0.78 21.86 2.20
CA ARG A 105 0.48 21.50 3.57
C ARG A 105 1.01 22.55 4.53
N ILE A 106 0.20 22.95 5.50
CA ILE A 106 0.56 23.94 6.51
C ILE A 106 0.84 23.21 7.82
N PRO A 107 2.00 23.44 8.48
CA PRO A 107 2.26 22.90 9.81
C PRO A 107 1.20 23.34 10.81
N ASP A 108 0.68 22.38 11.56
CA ASP A 108 -0.26 22.68 12.63
C ASP A 108 0.48 23.38 13.80
N PRO A 109 -0.20 24.22 14.59
CA PRO A 109 0.41 24.86 15.75
C PRO A 109 0.97 23.83 16.76
N VAL A 110 2.12 24.14 17.35
CA VAL A 110 2.70 23.32 18.41
C VAL A 110 1.96 23.59 19.72
N ASP A 111 1.37 22.54 20.30
CA ASP A 111 0.71 22.56 21.60
C ASP A 111 1.51 21.78 22.66
N ASP A 112 1.02 21.77 23.90
CA ASP A 112 1.66 21.08 25.03
C ASP A 112 1.74 19.55 24.82
N GLN A 113 0.89 18.99 23.95
CA GLN A 113 0.76 17.57 23.69
C GLN A 113 1.69 17.10 22.53
N PHE A 114 2.32 18.04 21.82
CA PHE A 114 3.11 17.81 20.61
C PHE A 114 4.11 16.65 20.74
N TRP A 115 4.97 16.66 21.76
CA TRP A 115 6.03 15.64 21.91
C TRP A 115 5.48 14.24 22.15
N GLN A 116 4.41 14.14 22.93
CA GLN A 116 3.74 12.87 23.20
C GLN A 116 3.05 12.35 21.94
N ASP A 117 2.39 13.24 21.18
CA ASP A 117 1.75 12.89 19.94
C ASP A 117 2.76 12.52 18.85
N LEU A 118 3.94 13.15 18.84
CA LEU A 118 5.04 12.82 17.94
C LEU A 118 5.56 11.42 18.25
N ALA A 119 5.82 11.11 19.52
CA ALA A 119 6.23 9.78 19.94
C ALA A 119 5.19 8.72 19.56
N LYS A 120 3.90 8.98 19.81
CA LYS A 120 2.78 8.10 19.42
C LYS A 120 2.74 7.90 17.90
N ALA A 121 2.86 8.97 17.11
CA ALA A 121 2.84 8.91 15.65
C ALA A 121 4.01 8.09 15.10
N ILE A 122 5.22 8.29 15.63
CA ILE A 122 6.42 7.55 15.23
C ILE A 122 6.28 6.06 15.55
N VAL A 123 5.96 5.72 16.80
CA VAL A 123 5.85 4.33 17.25
C VAL A 123 4.77 3.60 16.48
N SER A 124 3.59 4.20 16.38
CA SER A 124 2.45 3.58 15.68
C SER A 124 2.62 3.57 14.16
N GLY A 125 3.37 4.52 13.58
CA GLY A 125 3.74 4.55 12.18
C GLY A 125 4.74 3.46 11.83
N LEU A 126 5.76 3.27 12.68
CA LEU A 126 6.76 2.22 12.52
C LEU A 126 6.14 0.82 12.62
N ILE A 127 5.33 0.57 13.66
CA ILE A 127 4.66 -0.73 13.84
C ILE A 127 3.71 -1.01 12.68
N ALA A 128 2.85 -0.06 12.33
CA ALA A 128 1.91 -0.25 11.22
C ALA A 128 2.64 -0.44 9.89
N GLY A 129 3.68 0.37 9.62
CA GLY A 129 4.46 0.29 8.39
C GLY A 129 5.19 -1.04 8.23
N ILE A 130 5.79 -1.58 9.29
CA ILE A 130 6.44 -2.90 9.24
C ILE A 130 5.41 -4.01 9.05
N LEU A 131 4.32 -4.02 9.83
CA LEU A 131 3.30 -5.07 9.74
C LEU A 131 2.60 -5.09 8.38
N VAL A 132 2.13 -3.94 7.92
CA VAL A 132 1.48 -3.80 6.61
C VAL A 132 2.48 -4.07 5.50
N GLY A 133 3.70 -3.52 5.59
CA GLY A 133 4.77 -3.76 4.62
C GLY A 133 5.12 -5.24 4.47
N ILE A 134 5.21 -6.00 5.57
CA ILE A 134 5.45 -7.45 5.48
C ILE A 134 4.31 -8.14 4.72
N ILE A 135 3.06 -7.84 5.06
CA ILE A 135 1.89 -8.50 4.44
C ILE A 135 1.80 -8.12 2.96
N GLU A 136 1.80 -6.83 2.65
CA GLU A 136 1.61 -6.33 1.29
C GLU A 136 2.80 -6.68 0.39
N GLU A 137 4.05 -6.49 0.84
CA GLU A 137 5.20 -6.84 0.01
C GLU A 137 5.35 -8.35 -0.18
N THR A 138 4.95 -9.18 0.79
CA THR A 138 4.89 -10.64 0.60
C THR A 138 3.85 -11.03 -0.45
N PHE A 139 2.68 -10.37 -0.44
CA PHE A 139 1.62 -10.63 -1.42
C PHE A 139 2.01 -10.14 -2.82
N PHE A 140 2.34 -8.85 -2.95
CA PHE A 140 2.59 -8.19 -4.24
C PHE A 140 3.98 -8.51 -4.81
N ARG A 141 5.07 -8.26 -4.05
CA ARG A 141 6.48 -8.37 -4.52
C ARG A 141 7.08 -9.75 -4.28
N GLY A 142 6.47 -10.53 -3.40
CA GLY A 142 6.77 -11.94 -3.23
C GLY A 142 5.95 -12.79 -4.21
N ALA A 143 4.79 -13.24 -3.77
CA ALA A 143 4.01 -14.29 -4.42
C ALA A 143 3.52 -13.90 -5.81
N MET A 144 2.81 -12.78 -5.94
CA MET A 144 2.20 -12.38 -7.20
C MET A 144 3.25 -12.02 -8.25
N PHE A 145 4.26 -11.24 -7.86
CA PHE A 145 5.40 -10.90 -8.72
C PHE A 145 6.07 -12.16 -9.24
N GLN A 146 6.41 -13.11 -8.36
CA GLN A 146 7.06 -14.36 -8.76
C GLN A 146 6.17 -15.21 -9.67
N ALA A 147 4.86 -15.31 -9.37
CA ALA A 147 3.91 -16.07 -10.18
C ALA A 147 3.82 -15.54 -11.61
N ILE A 148 3.81 -14.22 -11.76
CA ILE A 148 3.84 -13.54 -13.05
C ILE A 148 5.20 -13.72 -13.73
N ARG A 149 6.30 -13.50 -13.00
CA ARG A 149 7.66 -13.58 -13.53
C ARG A 149 8.03 -14.98 -14.05
N ARG A 150 7.43 -16.04 -13.49
CA ARG A 150 7.55 -17.43 -14.00
C ARG A 150 6.95 -17.62 -15.40
N GLN A 151 6.00 -16.78 -15.80
CA GLN A 151 5.24 -16.91 -17.06
C GLN A 151 5.52 -15.78 -18.06
N GLY A 152 6.31 -14.77 -17.67
CA GLY A 152 6.48 -13.55 -18.47
C GLY A 152 7.70 -12.72 -18.09
N SER A 153 7.77 -11.52 -18.67
CA SER A 153 8.89 -10.61 -18.50
C SER A 153 8.92 -9.94 -17.12
N ALA A 154 10.07 -9.41 -16.74
CA ALA A 154 10.21 -8.55 -15.56
C ALA A 154 9.28 -7.34 -15.63
N LEU A 155 9.16 -6.72 -16.82
CA LEU A 155 8.27 -5.59 -17.05
C LEU A 155 6.81 -5.96 -16.75
N SER A 156 6.34 -7.13 -17.20
CA SER A 156 4.97 -7.59 -16.93
C SER A 156 4.73 -7.82 -15.44
N ALA A 157 5.72 -8.37 -14.71
CA ALA A 157 5.65 -8.55 -13.26
C ALA A 157 5.57 -7.21 -12.53
N ILE A 158 6.43 -6.25 -12.90
CA ILE A 158 6.44 -4.90 -12.34
C ILE A 158 5.10 -4.21 -12.62
N MET A 159 4.70 -4.07 -13.87
CA MET A 159 3.53 -3.27 -14.25
C MET A 159 2.23 -3.81 -13.68
N LEU A 160 2.01 -5.13 -13.74
CA LEU A 160 0.73 -5.70 -13.32
C LEU A 160 0.59 -5.81 -11.81
N THR A 161 1.66 -6.12 -11.08
CA THR A 161 1.61 -6.06 -9.60
C THR A 161 1.40 -4.62 -9.12
N SER A 162 2.05 -3.65 -9.77
CA SER A 162 1.90 -2.22 -9.47
C SER A 162 0.48 -1.73 -9.73
N PHE A 163 -0.13 -2.17 -10.83
CA PHE A 163 -1.50 -1.82 -11.18
C PHE A 163 -2.49 -2.33 -10.13
N LEU A 164 -2.41 -3.61 -9.76
CA LEU A 164 -3.30 -4.15 -8.74
C LEU A 164 -3.05 -3.52 -7.36
N TYR A 165 -1.77 -3.31 -7.00
CA TYR A 165 -1.39 -2.60 -5.77
C TYR A 165 -2.04 -1.21 -5.69
N ALA A 166 -1.96 -0.41 -6.75
CA ALA A 166 -2.60 0.91 -6.80
C ALA A 166 -4.13 0.79 -6.73
N ALA A 167 -4.72 -0.11 -7.52
CA ALA A 167 -6.18 -0.28 -7.60
C ALA A 167 -6.81 -0.63 -6.23
N VAL A 168 -6.23 -1.55 -5.46
CA VAL A 168 -6.83 -1.97 -4.18
C VAL A 168 -6.91 -0.85 -3.13
N HIS A 169 -6.13 0.23 -3.27
CA HIS A 169 -6.20 1.39 -2.38
C HIS A 169 -7.49 2.21 -2.54
N PHE A 170 -8.15 2.09 -3.69
CA PHE A 170 -9.41 2.77 -4.00
C PHE A 170 -10.65 1.92 -3.69
N ILE A 171 -10.46 0.70 -3.18
CA ILE A 171 -11.57 -0.14 -2.69
C ILE A 171 -11.95 0.33 -1.28
N LYS A 172 -12.90 1.26 -1.22
CA LYS A 172 -13.40 1.85 0.03
C LYS A 172 -14.93 1.86 0.04
N PRO A 173 -15.58 1.09 0.93
CA PRO A 173 -17.03 1.02 1.01
C PRO A 173 -17.60 2.39 1.41
N LEU A 174 -18.71 2.76 0.77
CA LEU A 174 -19.50 3.93 1.16
C LEU A 174 -20.13 3.71 2.54
N SER A 175 -20.48 4.80 3.21
CA SER A 175 -21.28 4.73 4.42
C SER A 175 -22.60 4.00 4.12
N PHE A 176 -22.98 3.12 5.05
CA PHE A 176 -24.25 2.40 4.99
C PHE A 176 -25.21 3.03 5.98
N GLU A 177 -26.38 3.43 5.49
CA GLU A 177 -27.48 3.96 6.28
C GLU A 177 -28.67 3.00 6.14
N GLY A 178 -29.31 2.69 7.26
CA GLY A 178 -30.48 1.79 7.30
C GLY A 178 -30.25 0.55 8.17
N GLN A 179 -31.27 -0.31 8.18
CA GLN A 179 -31.24 -1.57 8.91
C GLN A 179 -30.32 -2.57 8.23
N VAL A 180 -29.48 -3.25 9.02
CA VAL A 180 -28.57 -4.27 8.49
C VAL A 180 -29.36 -5.57 8.25
N ASP A 181 -29.31 -6.07 7.02
CA ASP A 181 -29.97 -7.30 6.58
C ASP A 181 -29.02 -8.19 5.75
N TRP A 182 -29.55 -9.28 5.19
CA TRP A 182 -28.78 -10.23 4.36
C TRP A 182 -28.11 -9.61 3.12
N PHE A 183 -28.67 -8.55 2.55
CA PHE A 183 -28.16 -7.91 1.33
C PHE A 183 -27.28 -6.69 1.62
N SER A 184 -27.32 -6.16 2.84
CA SER A 184 -26.50 -5.03 3.30
C SER A 184 -25.03 -5.15 2.90
N GLY A 185 -24.42 -6.33 3.04
CA GLY A 185 -23.02 -6.55 2.69
C GLY A 185 -22.74 -6.39 1.19
N LEU A 186 -23.66 -6.83 0.32
CA LEU A 186 -23.55 -6.66 -1.12
C LEU A 186 -23.76 -5.20 -1.54
N GLN A 187 -24.68 -4.48 -0.88
CA GLN A 187 -24.87 -3.05 -1.08
C GLN A 187 -23.65 -2.23 -0.65
N ILE A 188 -23.02 -2.60 0.47
CA ILE A 188 -21.76 -2.00 0.92
C ILE A 188 -20.64 -2.27 -0.11
N LEU A 189 -20.56 -3.50 -0.63
CA LEU A 189 -19.55 -3.88 -1.61
C LEU A 189 -19.75 -3.18 -2.98
N SER A 190 -20.99 -2.99 -3.43
CA SER A 190 -21.25 -2.30 -4.70
C SER A 190 -20.77 -0.85 -4.67
N GLY A 191 -20.93 -0.16 -3.52
CA GLY A 191 -20.37 1.17 -3.30
C GLY A 191 -18.84 1.19 -3.15
N ALA A 192 -18.19 0.06 -2.89
CA ALA A 192 -16.75 0.03 -2.61
C ALA A 192 -15.86 0.42 -3.81
N PHE A 193 -16.42 0.40 -5.02
CA PHE A 193 -15.74 0.73 -6.26
C PHE A 193 -16.04 2.15 -6.76
N TRP A 194 -16.80 2.96 -6.02
CA TRP A 194 -17.19 4.31 -6.43
C TRP A 194 -16.00 5.19 -6.83
N GLN A 195 -14.88 5.11 -6.10
CA GLN A 195 -13.69 5.93 -6.35
C GLN A 195 -13.04 5.68 -7.71
N PHE A 196 -13.28 4.55 -8.36
CA PHE A 196 -12.78 4.31 -9.72
C PHE A 196 -13.48 5.19 -10.78
N GLY A 197 -14.67 5.73 -10.49
CA GLY A 197 -15.36 6.70 -11.34
C GLY A 197 -14.96 8.16 -11.07
N GLU A 198 -14.18 8.41 -10.02
CA GLU A 198 -13.85 9.75 -9.56
C GLU A 198 -12.51 10.23 -10.14
N TRP A 199 -12.57 11.13 -11.12
CA TRP A 199 -11.38 11.76 -11.72
C TRP A 199 -10.48 12.45 -10.70
N ALA A 200 -11.05 12.95 -9.60
CA ALA A 200 -10.32 13.60 -8.50
C ALA A 200 -9.36 12.68 -7.72
N THR A 201 -9.36 11.38 -8.02
CA THR A 201 -8.46 10.38 -7.39
C THR A 201 -7.40 9.83 -8.35
N PHE A 202 -7.45 10.25 -9.63
CA PHE A 202 -6.57 9.72 -10.68
C PHE A 202 -5.10 10.05 -10.41
N ASP A 203 -4.81 11.22 -9.88
CA ASP A 203 -3.46 11.66 -9.51
C ASP A 203 -2.85 10.80 -8.39
N SER A 204 -3.62 10.48 -7.35
CA SER A 204 -3.24 9.54 -6.30
C SER A 204 -3.06 8.12 -6.86
N PHE A 205 -3.87 7.70 -7.83
CA PHE A 205 -3.70 6.41 -8.51
C PHE A 205 -2.35 6.35 -9.24
N ILE A 206 -2.01 7.39 -10.01
CA ILE A 206 -0.72 7.46 -10.70
C ILE A 206 0.46 7.49 -9.72
N ALA A 207 0.33 8.19 -8.58
CA ALA A 207 1.34 8.18 -7.53
C ALA A 207 1.55 6.78 -6.92
N LEU A 208 0.48 6.10 -6.55
CA LEU A 208 0.53 4.74 -5.99
C LEU A 208 1.01 3.72 -7.03
N PHE A 209 0.68 3.92 -8.30
CA PHE A 209 1.19 3.11 -9.40
C PHE A 209 2.69 3.31 -9.59
N ALA A 210 3.19 4.54 -9.56
CA ALA A 210 4.62 4.85 -9.63
C ALA A 210 5.39 4.26 -8.45
N VAL A 211 4.85 4.37 -7.23
CA VAL A 211 5.34 3.65 -6.04
C VAL A 211 5.38 2.15 -6.29
N GLY A 212 4.29 1.63 -6.86
CA GLY A 212 4.12 0.30 -7.39
C GLY A 212 5.37 -0.18 -8.14
N VAL A 213 5.68 0.58 -9.20
CA VAL A 213 6.73 0.32 -10.18
C VAL A 213 8.10 0.42 -9.54
N PHE A 214 8.34 1.43 -8.70
CA PHE A 214 9.61 1.59 -7.99
C PHE A 214 9.94 0.36 -7.12
N LEU A 215 8.99 -0.08 -6.28
CA LEU A 215 9.18 -1.26 -5.45
C LEU A 215 9.33 -2.54 -6.29
N GLY A 216 8.57 -2.67 -7.38
CA GLY A 216 8.72 -3.78 -8.32
C GLY A 216 10.13 -3.83 -8.95
N LEU A 217 10.67 -2.67 -9.32
CA LEU A 217 12.03 -2.57 -9.86
C LEU A 217 13.09 -2.91 -8.80
N VAL A 218 12.96 -2.37 -7.58
CA VAL A 218 13.83 -2.74 -6.45
C VAL A 218 13.79 -4.24 -6.20
N ARG A 219 12.61 -4.85 -6.23
CA ARG A 219 12.44 -6.31 -6.08
C ARG A 219 13.15 -7.10 -7.17
N GLU A 220 13.05 -6.69 -8.43
CA GLU A 220 13.72 -7.37 -9.55
C GLU A 220 15.24 -7.27 -9.41
N ARG A 221 15.77 -6.09 -9.06
CA ARG A 221 17.21 -5.85 -8.97
C ARG A 221 17.87 -6.51 -7.76
N THR A 222 17.18 -6.52 -6.62
CA THR A 222 17.75 -7.03 -5.35
C THR A 222 17.49 -8.51 -5.12
N GLY A 223 16.56 -9.12 -5.85
CA GLY A 223 16.23 -10.53 -5.69
C GLY A 223 15.53 -10.88 -4.36
N ASN A 224 15.16 -9.88 -3.53
CA ASN A 224 14.50 -10.09 -2.25
C ASN A 224 13.52 -8.94 -1.91
N ILE A 225 12.65 -9.15 -0.92
CA ILE A 225 11.66 -8.15 -0.51
C ILE A 225 12.09 -7.29 0.69
N ALA A 226 13.27 -7.51 1.29
CA ALA A 226 13.69 -6.80 2.50
C ALA A 226 13.74 -5.29 2.29
N TYR A 227 14.36 -4.85 1.19
CA TYR A 227 14.36 -3.43 0.81
C TYR A 227 12.95 -2.89 0.58
N CYS A 228 12.06 -3.68 -0.03
CA CYS A 228 10.68 -3.26 -0.29
C CYS A 228 9.92 -3.03 1.02
N ILE A 229 10.04 -3.95 1.98
CA ILE A 229 9.43 -3.82 3.32
C ILE A 229 9.98 -2.59 4.03
N GLY A 230 11.29 -2.39 3.99
CA GLY A 230 11.94 -1.22 4.57
C GLY A 230 11.42 0.09 3.99
N LEU A 231 11.50 0.24 2.66
CA LEU A 231 11.03 1.41 1.93
C LEU A 231 9.57 1.72 2.27
N HIS A 232 8.70 0.71 2.17
CA HIS A 232 7.28 0.80 2.50
C HIS A 232 7.08 1.30 3.94
N ALA A 233 7.74 0.68 4.92
CA ALA A 233 7.60 1.07 6.32
C ALA A 233 8.05 2.52 6.58
N GLY A 234 9.13 2.98 5.93
CA GLY A 234 9.60 4.36 6.01
C GLY A 234 8.59 5.35 5.42
N TRP A 235 7.95 4.98 4.31
CA TRP A 235 6.89 5.80 3.70
C TRP A 235 5.66 5.92 4.58
N VAL A 236 5.16 4.80 5.12
CA VAL A 236 4.00 4.80 6.02
C VAL A 236 4.27 5.67 7.26
N LEU A 237 5.47 5.59 7.83
CA LEU A 237 5.89 6.44 8.95
C LEU A 237 5.78 7.93 8.59
N ILE A 238 6.41 8.36 7.50
CA ILE A 238 6.41 9.78 7.13
C ILE A 238 5.02 10.26 6.71
N ILE A 239 4.24 9.46 5.97
CA ILE A 239 2.85 9.79 5.63
C ILE A 239 2.03 10.00 6.91
N LYS A 240 2.20 9.13 7.91
CA LYS A 240 1.48 9.23 9.18
C LYS A 240 1.85 10.49 9.96
N CYS A 241 3.14 10.78 10.09
CA CYS A 241 3.60 12.00 10.76
C CYS A 241 3.12 13.25 10.01
N THR A 242 3.28 13.28 8.69
CA THR A 242 2.86 14.42 7.85
C THR A 242 1.37 14.68 8.04
N LYS A 243 0.52 13.66 7.97
CA LYS A 243 -0.93 13.81 8.16
C LYS A 243 -1.35 14.22 9.57
N LYS A 244 -0.52 13.94 10.58
CA LYS A 244 -0.83 14.24 11.99
C LYS A 244 -0.43 15.67 12.39
N PHE A 245 0.60 16.23 11.78
CA PHE A 245 1.18 17.53 12.18
C PHE A 245 1.07 18.62 11.12
N THR A 246 0.32 18.36 10.05
CA THR A 246 0.08 19.35 9.03
C THR A 246 -1.33 19.19 8.47
N SER A 247 -1.91 20.30 8.03
CA SER A 247 -3.22 20.36 7.41
C SER A 247 -3.11 20.63 5.90
N ASN A 248 -4.05 20.11 5.11
CA ASN A 248 -4.11 20.39 3.67
C ASN A 248 -4.43 21.87 3.44
N ASN A 249 -3.76 22.49 2.46
CA ASN A 249 -4.08 23.84 2.02
C ASN A 249 -4.61 23.82 0.58
N HIS A 250 -5.94 23.79 0.45
CA HIS A 250 -6.61 23.83 -0.85
C HIS A 250 -6.57 25.20 -1.53
N ALA A 251 -6.12 26.25 -0.83
CA ALA A 251 -5.98 27.60 -1.38
C ALA A 251 -4.60 27.87 -2.01
N SER A 252 -3.68 26.91 -1.99
CA SER A 252 -2.37 27.05 -2.65
C SER A 252 -2.54 27.10 -4.18
N ASP A 253 -1.78 27.98 -4.84
CA ASP A 253 -1.66 28.01 -6.31
C ASP A 253 -1.20 26.67 -6.89
N TRP A 254 -0.53 25.86 -6.07
CA TRP A 254 -0.01 24.54 -6.43
C TRP A 254 -0.95 23.39 -6.06
N ALA A 255 -2.17 23.65 -5.58
CA ALA A 255 -3.08 22.62 -5.05
C ALA A 255 -3.33 21.45 -6.00
N PHE A 256 -3.24 21.68 -7.32
CA PHE A 256 -3.35 20.65 -8.36
C PHE A 256 -2.26 19.56 -8.29
N LEU A 257 -1.14 19.79 -7.58
CA LEU A 257 -0.05 18.83 -7.42
C LEU A 257 -0.32 17.73 -6.39
N THR A 258 -1.37 17.88 -5.57
CA THR A 258 -1.75 16.93 -4.51
C THR A 258 -3.17 16.45 -4.69
N GLY A 259 -3.37 15.15 -4.47
CA GLY A 259 -4.68 14.53 -4.59
C GLY A 259 -5.53 14.64 -3.34
N SER A 260 -6.84 14.56 -3.57
CA SER A 260 -7.88 14.57 -2.54
C SER A 260 -7.90 13.31 -1.67
N TYR A 261 -7.19 12.25 -2.07
CA TYR A 261 -7.21 10.95 -1.40
C TYR A 261 -6.65 10.97 0.03
N ASP A 262 -5.45 11.55 0.22
CA ASP A 262 -4.81 11.67 1.53
C ASP A 262 -3.99 12.95 1.73
N GLY A 263 -3.96 13.83 0.72
CA GLY A 263 -3.20 15.09 0.75
C GLY A 263 -1.69 14.95 0.78
N VAL A 264 -1.16 13.74 0.53
CA VAL A 264 0.28 13.46 0.42
C VAL A 264 0.60 12.83 -0.94
N THR A 265 -0.26 11.93 -1.40
CA THR A 265 -0.23 11.37 -2.76
C THR A 265 -0.82 12.36 -3.77
N GLY A 266 -0.34 12.31 -5.02
CA GLY A 266 -0.74 13.21 -6.11
C GLY A 266 0.36 13.32 -7.17
N TYR A 267 0.23 14.26 -8.11
CA TYR A 267 1.18 14.41 -9.21
C TYR A 267 2.62 14.71 -8.74
N LEU A 268 2.81 15.48 -7.66
CA LEU A 268 4.15 15.72 -7.13
C LEU A 268 4.81 14.43 -6.64
N ALA A 269 4.07 13.61 -5.89
CA ALA A 269 4.55 12.31 -5.43
C ALA A 269 4.84 11.38 -6.62
N ALA A 270 3.97 11.36 -7.63
CA ALA A 270 4.16 10.57 -8.83
C ALA A 270 5.43 10.97 -9.59
N ALA A 271 5.62 12.27 -9.84
CA ALA A 271 6.79 12.79 -10.55
C ALA A 271 8.09 12.50 -9.77
N TRP A 272 8.07 12.71 -8.45
CA TRP A 272 9.22 12.42 -7.58
C TRP A 272 9.62 10.95 -7.61
N ILE A 273 8.66 10.04 -7.42
CA ILE A 273 8.93 8.60 -7.43
C ILE A 273 9.31 8.13 -8.83
N LEU A 274 8.74 8.68 -9.89
CA LEU A 274 9.13 8.37 -11.27
C LEU A 274 10.58 8.76 -11.54
N LEU A 275 11.00 9.96 -11.12
CA LEU A 275 12.39 10.42 -11.24
C LEU A 275 13.35 9.46 -10.53
N LEU A 276 13.04 9.08 -9.30
CA LEU A 276 13.83 8.12 -8.53
C LEU A 276 13.84 6.73 -9.17
N THR A 277 12.72 6.31 -9.78
CA THR A 277 12.62 5.05 -10.53
C THR A 277 13.55 5.06 -11.74
N LEU A 278 13.56 6.13 -12.52
CA LEU A 278 14.44 6.29 -13.69
C LEU A 278 15.91 6.35 -13.28
N LEU A 279 16.23 7.10 -12.21
CA LEU A 279 17.58 7.18 -11.67
C LEU A 279 18.06 5.80 -11.19
N TYR A 280 17.26 5.10 -10.39
CA TYR A 280 17.61 3.77 -9.91
C TYR A 280 17.72 2.75 -11.06
N TRP A 281 16.84 2.82 -12.06
CA TRP A 281 16.96 2.02 -13.27
C TRP A 281 18.30 2.25 -13.96
N HIS A 282 18.67 3.51 -14.20
CA HIS A 282 19.90 3.85 -14.89
C HIS A 282 21.15 3.38 -14.12
N LEU A 283 21.21 3.69 -12.82
CA LEU A 283 22.33 3.32 -11.94
C LEU A 283 22.47 1.80 -11.77
N SER A 284 21.37 1.05 -11.84
CA SER A 284 21.38 -0.42 -11.71
C SER A 284 21.60 -1.17 -13.04
N VAL A 285 21.60 -0.47 -14.18
CA VAL A 285 21.93 -1.03 -15.50
C VAL A 285 23.41 -0.82 -15.85
N ALA A 286 24.06 0.21 -15.30
CA ALA A 286 25.46 0.48 -15.57
C ALA A 286 26.34 -0.74 -15.19
N PRO A 287 27.24 -1.21 -16.09
CA PRO A 287 28.09 -2.35 -15.79
C PRO A 287 28.93 -2.02 -14.56
N SER A 288 28.96 -2.93 -13.59
CA SER A 288 29.87 -2.81 -12.46
C SER A 288 31.28 -2.59 -13.02
N ARG A 289 31.85 -1.41 -12.75
CA ARG A 289 33.30 -1.22 -12.90
C ARG A 289 33.91 -2.21 -11.91
N LYS A 290 34.32 -3.37 -12.41
CA LYS A 290 35.11 -4.31 -11.63
C LYS A 290 36.39 -3.58 -11.17
N PRO A 291 36.79 -3.70 -9.89
CA PRO A 291 38.13 -3.31 -9.49
C PRO A 291 39.18 -4.16 -10.22
#